data_AF-A0A7J7SCS8-F1
#
_entry.id   AF-A0A7J7SCS8-F1
#
_cell.length_a   1.000
_cell.length_b   1.000
_cell.length_c   1.000
_cell.angle_alpha   90.00
_cell.angle_beta   90.00
_cell.angle_gamma   90.00
#
_symmetry.space_group_name_H-M   'P 1'
#
loop_
_entity.id
_entity.type
_entity.pdbx_description
1 polymer ?
#
loop_
_entity_poly.entity_id
_entity_poly.type
_entity_poly.pdbx_seq_one_letter_code
_entity_poly.pdbx_strand_id
1 'polypeptide(L)'
;MTMYEMNFSLLVEDMLGNIDQPKYRQIIVELLMVVSVVLERNPELEFQDKVDLDKLVKEAFQEFQKDESQLKGVENQDDMTSFYNTPPLGRRGTCSYLTKVVMNLLLAGEVKPGGEDPCLVS
;
A
#
# COMPACT_ATOMS: atom_id res chain seq x y z
N MET A 1 -13.69 22.99 1.45
CA MET A 1 -12.64 22.47 2.34
C MET A 1 -13.00 22.86 3.76
N THR A 2 -13.31 21.88 4.61
CA THR A 2 -13.60 22.10 6.03
C THR A 2 -12.29 22.32 6.80
N MET A 3 -12.34 22.93 7.99
CA MET A 3 -11.15 23.09 8.85
C MET A 3 -10.47 21.76 9.18
N TYR A 4 -11.23 20.67 9.29
CA TYR A 4 -10.70 19.32 9.53
C TYR A 4 -9.93 18.78 8.31
N GLU A 5 -10.45 18.98 7.11
CA GLU A 5 -9.77 18.60 5.86
C GLU A 5 -8.47 19.37 5.69
N MET A 6 -8.44 20.67 6.02
CA MET A 6 -7.23 21.50 5.93
C MET A 6 -6.12 20.98 6.85
N ASN A 7 -6.45 20.61 8.09
CA ASN A 7 -5.49 20.05 9.03
C ASN A 7 -4.95 18.70 8.56
N PHE A 8 -5.81 17.85 7.99
CA PHE A 8 -5.38 16.58 7.42
C PHE A 8 -4.46 16.77 6.21
N SER A 9 -4.81 17.66 5.29
CA SER A 9 -3.97 17.97 4.12
C SER A 9 -2.59 18.48 4.52
N LEU A 10 -2.50 19.36 5.53
CA LEU A 10 -1.22 19.86 6.04
C LEU A 10 -0.37 18.75 6.67
N LEU A 11 -0.99 17.80 7.39
CA LEU A 11 -0.27 16.65 7.97
C LEU A 11 0.28 15.71 6.88
N VAL A 12 -0.50 15.47 5.82
CA VAL A 12 -0.04 14.67 4.67
C VAL A 12 1.08 15.38 3.92
N GLU A 13 0.96 16.69 3.72
CA GLU A 13 1.99 17.50 3.05
C GLU A 13 3.29 17.54 3.85
N ASP A 14 3.22 17.74 5.17
CA ASP A 14 4.38 17.68 6.06
C ASP A 14 5.04 16.29 6.04
N MET A 15 4.24 15.23 6.14
CA MET A 15 4.75 13.85 6.05
C MET A 15 5.51 13.60 4.74
N LEU A 16 4.92 13.97 3.59
CA LEU A 16 5.54 13.77 2.28
C LEU A 16 6.74 14.70 2.06
N GLY A 17 6.67 15.92 2.59
CA GLY A 17 7.73 16.93 2.52
C GLY A 17 9.01 16.50 3.24
N ASN A 18 8.87 15.74 4.33
CA ASN A 18 9.97 15.18 5.12
C ASN A 18 10.69 13.98 4.45
N ILE A 19 10.22 13.50 3.29
CA ILE A 19 10.89 12.41 2.56
C ILE A 19 11.92 13.00 1.58
N ASP A 20 13.21 12.88 1.88
CA ASP A 20 14.28 13.48 1.06
C ASP A 20 14.37 12.91 -0.37
N GLN A 21 14.14 11.61 -0.53
CA GLN A 21 14.33 10.92 -1.81
C GLN A 21 13.06 11.00 -2.68
N PRO A 22 13.07 11.69 -3.84
CA PRO A 22 11.87 11.88 -4.65
C PRO A 22 11.26 10.58 -5.17
N LYS A 23 12.12 9.59 -5.50
CA LYS A 23 11.68 8.27 -5.96
C LYS A 23 10.94 7.51 -4.86
N TYR A 24 11.42 7.57 -3.61
CA TYR A 24 10.74 6.93 -2.49
C TYR A 24 9.42 7.63 -2.17
N ARG A 25 9.41 8.97 -2.18
CA ARG A 25 8.20 9.77 -2.03
C ARG A 25 7.13 9.39 -3.06
N GLN A 26 7.52 9.16 -4.32
CA GLN A 26 6.62 8.69 -5.36
C GLN A 26 5.99 7.32 -5.01
N ILE A 27 6.77 6.37 -4.51
CA ILE A 27 6.24 5.07 -4.08
C ILE A 27 5.28 5.20 -2.89
N ILE A 28 5.55 6.11 -1.95
CA ILE A 28 4.63 6.40 -0.83
C ILE A 28 3.31 6.97 -1.34
N VAL A 29 3.35 7.88 -2.32
CA VAL A 29 2.13 8.40 -2.97
C VAL A 29 1.36 7.27 -3.67
N GLU A 30 2.04 6.41 -4.40
CA GLU A 30 1.41 5.23 -5.03
C GLU A 30 0.78 4.29 -3.99
N LEU A 31 1.44 4.06 -2.85
CA LEU A 31 0.90 3.26 -1.76
C LEU A 31 -0.36 3.89 -1.17
N LEU A 32 -0.36 5.19 -0.91
CA LEU A 32 -1.54 5.91 -0.42
C LEU A 32 -2.72 5.84 -1.41
N MET A 33 -2.44 5.94 -2.72
CA MET A 33 -3.45 5.76 -3.76
C MET A 33 -4.02 4.33 -3.77
N VAL A 34 -3.17 3.31 -3.63
CA VAL A 34 -3.60 1.91 -3.52
C VAL A 34 -4.49 1.72 -2.29
N VAL A 35 -4.07 2.20 -1.13
CA VAL A 35 -4.85 2.13 0.11
C VAL A 35 -6.22 2.78 -0.07
N SER A 36 -6.26 3.98 -0.64
CA SER A 36 -7.51 4.70 -0.91
C SER A 36 -8.46 3.88 -1.78
N VAL A 37 -7.96 3.34 -2.91
CA VAL A 37 -8.79 2.57 -3.84
C VAL A 37 -9.27 1.25 -3.23
N VAL A 38 -8.43 0.59 -2.42
CA VAL A 38 -8.80 -0.67 -1.75
C VAL A 38 -9.91 -0.42 -0.74
N LEU A 39 -9.77 0.59 0.14
CA LEU A 39 -10.78 0.90 1.14
C LEU A 39 -12.08 1.46 0.54
N GLU A 40 -11.99 2.26 -0.53
CA GLU A 40 -13.17 2.76 -1.26
C GLU A 40 -14.00 1.62 -1.87
N ARG A 41 -13.34 0.54 -2.30
CA ARG A 41 -14.00 -0.62 -2.91
C ARG A 41 -14.46 -1.67 -1.91
N ASN A 42 -13.93 -1.68 -0.70
CA ASN A 42 -14.21 -2.70 0.33
C ASN A 42 -14.47 -1.99 1.67
N PRO A 43 -15.63 -1.34 1.83
CA PRO A 43 -15.96 -0.56 3.03
C PRO A 43 -16.04 -1.38 4.33
N GLU A 44 -16.11 -2.71 4.24
CA GLU A 44 -16.04 -3.66 5.35
C GLU A 44 -14.62 -3.84 5.92
N LEU A 45 -13.60 -3.44 5.17
CA LEU A 45 -12.21 -3.51 5.59
C LEU A 45 -11.79 -2.20 6.26
N GLU A 46 -11.01 -2.33 7.33
CA GLU A 46 -10.37 -1.20 7.98
C GLU A 46 -9.02 -1.59 8.58
N PHE A 47 -8.16 -0.60 8.79
CA PHE A 47 -6.96 -0.80 9.56
C PHE A 47 -7.30 -0.78 11.06
N GLN A 48 -6.92 -1.85 11.76
CA GLN A 48 -7.15 -2.00 13.21
C GLN A 48 -6.17 -1.19 14.06
N ASP A 49 -5.02 -0.81 13.50
CA ASP A 49 -3.98 -0.02 14.16
C ASP A 49 -3.30 0.90 13.11
N LYS A 50 -2.38 1.75 13.57
CA LYS A 50 -1.54 2.60 12.73
C LYS A 50 -0.85 1.79 11.62
N VAL A 51 -0.82 2.38 10.43
CA VAL A 51 -0.19 1.79 9.26
C VAL A 51 1.23 2.33 9.13
N ASP A 52 2.20 1.44 9.18
CA ASP A 52 3.61 1.76 8.89
C ASP A 52 3.85 1.66 7.37
N LEU A 53 3.89 2.82 6.70
CA LEU A 53 4.07 2.87 5.25
C LEU A 53 5.46 2.37 4.84
N ASP A 54 6.50 2.64 5.63
CA ASP A 54 7.86 2.22 5.31
C ASP A 54 8.00 0.69 5.34
N LYS A 55 7.36 0.06 6.32
CA LYS A 55 7.27 -1.39 6.41
C LYS A 55 6.54 -1.98 5.20
N LEU A 56 5.40 -1.42 4.82
CA LEU A 56 4.66 -1.89 3.65
C LEU A 56 5.48 -1.77 2.35
N VAL A 57 6.19 -0.66 2.14
CA VAL A 57 7.06 -0.51 0.95
C VAL A 57 8.18 -1.54 0.96
N LYS A 58 8.81 -1.81 2.12
CA LYS A 58 9.85 -2.84 2.26
C LYS A 58 9.31 -4.24 1.95
N GLU A 59 8.13 -4.58 2.46
CA GLU A 59 7.50 -5.87 2.17
C GLU A 59 7.13 -6.00 0.69
N ALA A 60 6.62 -4.93 0.07
CA ALA A 60 6.32 -4.93 -1.37
C ALA A 60 7.59 -5.10 -2.20
N PHE A 61 8.69 -4.49 -1.78
CA PHE A 61 9.99 -4.67 -2.41
C PHE A 61 10.52 -6.11 -2.27
N GLN A 62 10.33 -6.75 -1.11
CA GLN A 62 10.67 -8.17 -0.93
C GLN A 62 9.86 -9.07 -1.86
N GLU A 63 8.56 -8.79 -2.05
CA GLU A 63 7.73 -9.51 -3.02
C GLU A 63 8.22 -9.31 -4.46
N PHE A 64 8.63 -8.09 -4.81
CA PHE A 64 9.26 -7.80 -6.11
C PHE A 64 10.57 -8.58 -6.30
N GLN A 65 11.45 -8.61 -5.30
CA GLN A 65 12.72 -9.34 -5.35
C GLN A 65 12.50 -10.84 -5.56
N LYS A 66 11.52 -11.44 -4.87
CA LYS A 66 11.16 -12.86 -5.04
C LYS A 66 10.71 -13.18 -6.46
N ASP A 67 9.98 -12.27 -7.10
CA ASP A 67 9.55 -12.43 -8.48
C ASP A 67 10.72 -12.28 -9.46
N GLU A 68 11.59 -11.27 -9.27
CA GLU A 68 12.76 -11.06 -10.11
C GLU A 68 13.79 -12.19 -10.01
N SER A 69 14.02 -12.73 -8.81
CA SER A 69 14.95 -13.84 -8.59
C SER A 69 14.49 -15.11 -9.31
N GLN A 70 13.17 -15.38 -9.33
CA GLN A 70 12.59 -16.53 -10.04
C GLN A 70 12.71 -16.41 -11.55
N LEU A 71 12.68 -15.20 -12.10
CA LEU A 71 12.66 -14.97 -13.56
C LEU A 71 14.05 -14.84 -14.16
N LYS A 72 14.93 -14.13 -13.47
CA LYS A 72 16.22 -13.70 -14.01
C LYS A 72 17.40 -14.35 -13.29
N GLY A 73 17.15 -15.12 -12.22
CA GLY A 73 18.21 -15.69 -11.38
C GLY A 73 19.09 -14.62 -10.72
N VAL A 74 18.56 -13.40 -10.58
CA VAL A 74 19.29 -12.26 -9.98
C VAL A 74 19.20 -12.39 -8.46
N GLU A 75 20.34 -12.28 -7.78
CA GLU A 75 20.40 -12.27 -6.32
C GLU A 75 19.71 -11.02 -5.75
N ASN A 76 19.14 -11.15 -4.54
CA ASN A 76 18.46 -10.06 -3.87
C ASN A 76 19.43 -8.87 -3.67
N GLN A 77 19.09 -7.73 -4.27
CA GLN A 77 19.84 -6.48 -4.10
C GLN A 77 19.12 -5.61 -3.08
N ASP A 78 19.81 -5.14 -2.04
CA ASP A 78 19.23 -4.20 -1.06
C ASP A 78 18.82 -2.86 -1.69
N ASP A 79 19.34 -2.54 -2.87
CA ASP A 79 19.00 -1.32 -3.60
C ASP A 79 17.63 -1.41 -4.29
N MET A 80 16.74 -0.49 -3.94
CA MET A 80 15.39 -0.38 -4.52
C MET A 80 15.36 0.25 -5.92
N THR A 81 16.51 0.63 -6.52
CA THR A 81 16.54 1.29 -7.83
C THR A 81 15.73 0.56 -8.91
N SER A 82 15.84 -0.77 -8.99
CA SER A 82 15.07 -1.59 -9.94
C SER A 82 13.56 -1.51 -9.70
N PHE A 83 13.14 -1.44 -8.44
CA PHE A 83 11.75 -1.27 -8.06
C PHE A 83 11.23 0.13 -8.44
N TYR A 84 12.00 1.19 -8.16
CA TYR A 84 11.63 2.55 -8.56
C TYR A 84 11.51 2.77 -10.07
N ASN A 85 12.24 1.98 -10.86
CA ASN A 85 12.21 2.08 -12.32
C ASN A 85 11.11 1.20 -12.96
N THR A 86 10.35 0.47 -12.15
CA THR A 86 9.25 -0.37 -12.62
C THR A 86 8.00 0.49 -12.87
N PRO A 87 7.27 0.30 -13.99
CA PRO A 87 6.02 1.02 -14.22
C PRO A 87 5.01 0.78 -13.09
N PRO A 88 4.18 1.77 -12.72
CA PRO A 88 3.24 1.59 -11.62
C PRO A 88 2.13 0.58 -11.93
N LEU A 89 1.67 0.57 -13.18
CA LEU A 89 0.59 -0.28 -13.65
C LEU A 89 1.13 -1.48 -14.44
N GLY A 90 0.37 -2.57 -14.41
CA GLY A 90 0.68 -3.81 -15.12
C GLY A 90 0.86 -4.98 -14.15
N ARG A 91 0.92 -6.22 -14.68
CA ARG A 91 0.93 -7.45 -13.87
C ARG A 91 2.05 -7.50 -12.82
N ARG A 92 3.18 -6.85 -13.09
CA ARG A 92 4.35 -6.73 -12.21
C ARG A 92 4.72 -5.26 -11.98
N GLY A 93 3.73 -4.38 -12.01
CA GLY A 93 3.93 -2.98 -11.68
C GLY A 93 4.10 -2.78 -10.18
N THR A 94 4.66 -1.66 -9.75
CA THR A 94 4.84 -1.33 -8.31
C THR A 94 3.50 -1.43 -7.57
N CYS A 95 2.41 -0.91 -8.14
CA CYS A 95 1.08 -0.97 -7.52
C CYS A 95 0.58 -2.40 -7.31
N SER A 96 0.99 -3.38 -8.12
CA SER A 96 0.60 -4.79 -7.90
C SER A 96 1.22 -5.36 -6.62
N TYR A 97 2.50 -5.06 -6.36
CA TYR A 97 3.17 -5.49 -5.13
C TYR A 97 2.66 -4.72 -3.91
N LEU A 98 2.44 -3.40 -4.05
CA LEU A 98 1.84 -2.57 -3.01
C LEU A 98 0.42 -3.05 -2.65
N THR A 99 -0.41 -3.36 -3.65
CA THR A 99 -1.76 -3.90 -3.43
C THR A 99 -1.70 -5.22 -2.68
N LYS A 100 -0.76 -6.11 -3.05
CA LYS A 100 -0.59 -7.41 -2.39
C LYS A 100 -0.33 -7.26 -0.89
N VAL A 101 0.62 -6.40 -0.50
CA VAL A 101 0.96 -6.21 0.92
C VAL A 101 -0.14 -5.48 1.69
N VAL A 102 -0.80 -4.50 1.08
CA VAL A 102 -1.95 -3.80 1.69
C VAL A 102 -3.10 -4.77 1.94
N MET A 103 -3.44 -5.60 0.96
CA MET A 103 -4.47 -6.62 1.12
C MET A 103 -4.10 -7.64 2.21
N ASN A 104 -2.86 -8.12 2.22
CA ASN A 104 -2.41 -9.04 3.27
C ASN A 104 -2.53 -8.43 4.67
N LEU A 105 -2.20 -7.14 4.83
CA LEU A 105 -2.33 -6.43 6.10
C LEU A 105 -3.80 -6.29 6.51
N LEU A 106 -4.68 -5.87 5.60
CA LEU A 106 -6.11 -5.69 5.88
C LEU A 106 -6.79 -7.02 6.22
N LEU A 107 -6.45 -8.09 5.50
CA LEU A 107 -7.02 -9.43 5.71
C LEU A 107 -6.48 -10.14 6.96
N ALA A 108 -5.38 -9.66 7.54
CA ALA A 108 -4.90 -10.13 8.83
C ALA A 108 -5.70 -9.55 10.02
N GLY A 109 -6.52 -8.51 9.78
CA GLY A 109 -7.39 -7.89 10.77
C GLY A 109 -8.78 -8.53 10.85
N GLU A 110 -9.61 -8.02 11.76
CA GLU A 110 -11.03 -8.38 11.83
C GLU A 110 -11.82 -7.63 10.75
N VAL A 111 -12.75 -8.34 10.10
CA VAL A 111 -13.70 -7.75 9.13
C VAL A 111 -14.92 -7.28 9.90
N LYS A 112 -15.31 -6.01 9.73
CA LYS A 112 -16.55 -5.52 10.35
C LYS A 112 -17.74 -6.27 9.76
N PRO A 113 -18.65 -6.82 10.58
CA PRO A 113 -19.89 -7.37 10.05
C PRO A 113 -20.67 -6.22 9.41
N GLY A 114 -20.96 -6.33 8.11
CA GLY A 114 -21.84 -5.41 7.43
C GLY A 114 -23.18 -5.36 8.17
N GLY A 115 -23.70 -4.16 8.42
CA GLY A 115 -24.99 -4.01 9.09
C GLY A 115 -26.10 -4.76 8.33
N GLU A 116 -26.80 -5.64 9.05
CA GLU A 116 -27.92 -6.48 8.61
C GLU A 116 -27.59 -7.44 7.45
N ASP A 117 -26.95 -8.56 7.78
CA ASP A 117 -26.92 -9.74 6.91
C ASP A 117 -28.28 -10.49 7.01
N PRO A 118 -29.15 -10.48 5.97
CA PRO A 118 -30.34 -11.34 5.92
C PRO A 118 -29.98 -12.81 5.68
N CYS A 119 -28.69 -13.14 5.60
CA CYS A 119 -28.18 -14.46 5.26
C CYS A 119 -27.72 -15.24 6.49
N LEU A 120 -28.53 -15.26 7.56
CA LEU A 120 -28.42 -16.31 8.57
C LEU A 120 -29.15 -17.54 8.05
N VAL A 121 -28.39 -18.51 7.53
CA VAL A 121 -28.93 -19.83 7.24
C VAL A 121 -29.22 -20.51 8.58
N SER A 122 -30.51 -20.66 8.88
CA SER A 122 -31.03 -21.43 10.03
C SER A 122 -30.75 -22.92 9.87
#